data_AF-A0A511W095-F1
#
_entry.id   AF-A0A511W095-F1
#
_cell.length_a   1.000
_cell.length_b   1.000
_cell.length_c   1.000
_cell.angle_alpha   90.00
_cell.angle_beta   90.00
_cell.angle_gamma   90.00
#
_symmetry.space_group_name_H-M   'P 1'
#
loop_
_entity.id
_entity.type
_entity.pdbx_description
1 polymer ?
#
loop_
_entity_poly.entity_id
_entity_poly.type
_entity_poly.pdbx_seq_one_letter_code
_entity_poly.pdbx_strand_id
1 'polypeptide(L)' 'MSKSEKRWRRFYLILMLFIYIIYVPVTVIDWLGGSGSFPYTAFIVGIGLPLIRKNHLNSIQQNEVRIE' A
#
# COMPACT_ATOMS: atom_id res chain seq x y z
N MET A 1 -17.02 11.68 -2.80
CA MET A 1 -15.96 10.86 -3.41
C MET A 1 -16.10 10.94 -4.91
N SER A 2 -15.14 11.55 -5.60
CA SER A 2 -15.17 11.49 -7.06
C SER A 2 -14.98 10.06 -7.58
N LYS A 3 -15.26 9.89 -8.87
CA LYS A 3 -14.95 8.66 -9.60
C LYS A 3 -13.45 8.31 -9.52
N SER A 4 -12.57 9.32 -9.49
CA SER A 4 -11.12 9.15 -9.36
C SER A 4 -10.76 8.61 -7.98
N GLU A 5 -11.24 9.24 -6.91
CA GLU A 5 -10.97 8.80 -5.53
C GLU A 5 -11.45 7.36 -5.30
N LYS A 6 -12.66 7.02 -5.80
CA LYS A 6 -13.23 5.67 -5.67
C LYS A 6 -12.45 4.61 -6.45
N ARG A 7 -11.81 4.97 -7.55
CA ARG A 7 -10.94 4.08 -8.33
C ARG A 7 -9.62 3.84 -7.58
N TRP A 8 -9.00 4.90 -7.06
CA TRP A 8 -7.76 4.80 -6.29
C TRP A 8 -7.93 4.03 -4.99
N ARG A 9 -9.03 4.23 -4.25
CA ARG A 9 -9.31 3.44 -3.05
C ARG A 9 -9.40 1.94 -3.34
N ARG A 10 -10.01 1.54 -4.47
CA ARG A 10 -10.07 0.14 -4.90
C ARG A 10 -8.71 -0.41 -5.29
N PHE A 11 -7.91 0.36 -6.03
CA PHE A 11 -6.54 -0.01 -6.35
C PHE A 11 -5.70 -0.26 -5.09
N TYR A 12 -5.74 0.68 -4.14
CA TYR A 12 -5.03 0.53 -2.87
C TYR A 12 -5.49 -0.68 -2.07
N LEU A 13 -6.80 -0.99 -2.08
CA LEU A 13 -7.29 -2.19 -1.41
C LEU A 13 -6.71 -3.47 -2.02
N ILE A 14 -6.76 -3.61 -3.34
CA ILE A 14 -6.22 -4.78 -4.05
C ILE A 14 -4.71 -4.89 -3.82
N LEU A 15 -3.99 -3.77 -3.93
CA LEU A 15 -2.55 -3.72 -3.70
C LEU A 15 -2.19 -4.09 -2.26
N MET A 16 -2.87 -3.53 -1.27
CA MET A 16 -2.65 -3.87 0.14
C MET A 16 -2.95 -5.35 0.42
N LEU A 17 -4.01 -5.90 -0.18
CA LEU A 17 -4.35 -7.30 -0.04
C LEU A 17 -3.22 -8.19 -0.57
N PHE A 18 -2.74 -7.91 -1.78
CA PHE A 18 -1.62 -8.65 -2.37
C PHE A 18 -0.35 -8.56 -1.52
N ILE A 19 0.00 -7.35 -1.08
CA ILE A 19 1.22 -7.13 -0.29
C ILE A 19 1.13 -7.85 1.05
N TYR A 20 0.01 -7.74 1.77
CA TYR A 20 -0.10 -8.26 3.14
C TYR A 20 -0.44 -9.75 3.22
N ILE A 21 -1.15 -10.31 2.22
CA ILE A 21 -1.53 -11.73 2.23
C ILE A 21 -0.52 -12.60 1.49
N ILE A 22 0.16 -12.05 0.48
CA ILE A 22 1.06 -12.83 -0.38
C ILE A 22 2.50 -12.41 -0.14
N TYR A 23 2.85 -11.16 -0.46
CA TYR A 23 4.25 -10.73 -0.44
C TYR A 23 4.89 -10.80 0.95
N VAL A 24 4.27 -10.18 1.96
CA VAL A 24 4.79 -10.16 3.33
C VAL A 24 4.92 -11.58 3.90
N PRO A 25 3.90 -12.46 3.84
CA PRO A 25 4.03 -13.82 4.35
C PRO A 25 5.10 -14.64 3.64
N VAL A 26 5.16 -14.57 2.30
CA VAL A 26 6.21 -15.28 1.53
C VAL A 26 7.60 -14.83 1.95
N THR A 27 7.82 -13.51 2.07
CA THR A 27 9.14 -12.97 2.44
C THR A 27 9.49 -13.31 3.89
N VAL A 28 8.51 -13.34 4.80
CA VAL A 28 8.72 -13.74 6.20
C VAL A 28 9.04 -15.23 6.31
N ILE A 29 8.34 -16.10 5.56
CA ILE A 29 8.60 -17.54 5.53
C ILE A 29 10.02 -17.81 5.01
N ASP A 30 10.43 -17.13 3.93
CA ASP A 30 11.77 -17.28 3.37
C ASP A 30 12.87 -16.84 4.35
N TRP A 31 12.64 -15.74 5.08
CA TRP A 31 13.55 -15.30 6.14
C TRP A 31 13.62 -16.30 7.31
N LEU A 32 12.46 -16.77 7.80
CA LEU A 32 12.40 -17.73 8.91
C LEU A 32 12.92 -19.12 8.54
N GLY A 33 12.86 -19.50 7.25
CA GLY A 33 13.41 -20.73 6.72
C GLY A 33 14.94 -20.76 6.63
N GLY A 34 15.61 -19.63 6.92
CA GLY A 34 17.07 -19.52 6.92
C GLY A 34 17.69 -19.40 5.52
N SER A 35 16.88 -19.38 4.45
CA SER A 35 17.31 -19.15 3.07
C SER A 35 17.40 -17.65 2.73
N GLY A 36 16.59 -16.82 3.39
CA GLY A 36 16.47 -15.39 3.10
C GLY A 36 17.18 -14.46 4.09
N SER A 37 17.47 -13.24 3.63
CA SER A 37 17.93 -12.13 4.49
C SER A 37 16.75 -11.43 5.17
N PHE A 38 17.03 -10.58 6.17
CA PHE A 38 15.98 -9.85 6.88
C PHE A 38 15.10 -9.06 5.89
N PRO A 39 13.76 -9.13 5.99
CA PRO A 39 12.85 -8.64 4.97
C PRO A 39 12.61 -7.12 5.07
N TYR A 40 13.67 -6.31 4.94
CA TYR A 40 13.61 -4.85 5.03
C TYR A 40 12.54 -4.25 4.12
N THR A 41 12.43 -4.76 2.90
CA THR A 41 11.47 -4.29 1.90
C THR A 41 10.03 -4.53 2.36
N ALA A 42 9.73 -5.69 2.94
CA ALA A 42 8.41 -6.00 3.50
C ALA A 42 8.06 -5.06 4.65
N PHE A 43 9.03 -4.73 5.51
CA PHE A 43 8.85 -3.78 6.61
C PHE A 43 8.58 -2.36 6.10
N ILE A 44 9.42 -1.87 5.17
CA ILE A 44 9.29 -0.53 4.58
C ILE A 44 7.96 -0.40 3.85
N VAL A 45 7.57 -1.38 3.04
CA VAL A 45 6.29 -1.35 2.32
C VAL A 45 5.12 -1.46 3.30
N GLY A 46 5.27 -2.27 4.36
CA GLY A 46 4.31 -2.40 5.46
C GLY A 46 3.85 -1.06 6.02
N ILE A 47 4.80 -0.16 6.26
CA ILE A 47 4.58 1.17 6.85
C ILE A 47 4.36 2.25 5.79
N GLY A 48 5.14 2.21 4.70
CA GLY A 48 5.16 3.22 3.65
C GLY A 48 3.87 3.24 2.84
N LEU A 49 3.31 2.08 2.51
CA LEU A 49 2.12 2.00 1.67
C LEU A 49 0.88 2.66 2.31
N PRO A 50 0.58 2.46 3.61
CA PRO A 50 -0.47 3.21 4.31
C PRO A 50 -0.28 4.73 4.28
N LEU A 51 0.97 5.20 4.45
CA LEU A 51 1.28 6.64 4.47
C LEU A 51 1.10 7.26 3.08
N ILE A 52 1.63 6.61 2.04
CA ILE A 52 1.48 7.04 0.65
C ILE A 52 0.00 7.05 0.26
N ARG A 53 -0.77 6.02 0.65
CA ARG A 53 -2.21 5.97 0.42
C ARG A 53 -2.93 7.18 1.03
N LYS A 54 -2.65 7.50 2.30
CA LYS A 54 -3.27 8.65 2.97
C LYS A 54 -2.91 9.96 2.26
N ASN A 55 -1.63 10.16 1.95
CA ASN A 55 -1.16 11.37 1.28
C ASN A 55 -1.77 11.54 -0.11
N HIS A 56 -1.80 10.48 -0.91
CA HIS A 56 -2.33 10.52 -2.27
C HIS A 56 -3.84 10.77 -2.29
N LEU A 57 -4.63 10.10 -1.42
CA LEU A 57 -6.06 10.34 -1.35
C LEU A 57 -6.39 11.76 -0.89
N ASN A 58 -5.63 12.30 0.08
CA ASN A 58 -5.76 13.69 0.51
C ASN A 58 -5.45 14.66 -0.64
N SER A 59 -4.40 14.40 -1.43
CA SER A 59 -4.04 15.20 -2.60
C SER A 59 -5.16 15.21 -3.65
N ILE A 60 -5.77 14.06 -3.94
CA ILE A 60 -6.92 13.98 -4.86
C ILE A 60 -8.08 14.84 -4.34
N GLN A 61 -8.41 14.71 -3.06
CA GLN A 61 -9.52 15.45 -2.46
C GLN A 61 -9.27 16.97 -2.45
N GLN A 62 -8.04 17.42 -2.15
CA GLN A 62 -7.67 18.83 -2.20
C GLN A 62 -7.70 19.40 -3.61
N ASN A 63 -7.25 18.64 -4.60
CA ASN A 63 -7.28 19.07 -6.00
C ASN A 63 -8.72 19.18 -6.53
N GLU A 64 -9.63 18.32 -6.08
CA GLU A 64 -11.05 18.40 -6.45
C GLU A 64 -11.73 19.63 -5.83
N VAL A 65 -11.51 19.89 -4.54
CA VAL A 65 -12.03 21.10 -3.86
C VAL A 65 -11.52 22.40 -4.47
N ARG A 66 -10.33 22.39 -5.09
CA ARG A 66 -9.75 23.58 -5.74
C ARG A 66 -10.38 23.89 -7.12
N ILE A 67 -11.02 22.91 -7.75
CA ILE A 67 -11.59 23.03 -9.11
C ILE A 67 -13.10 23.39 -9.05
N GLU A 68 -13.75 23.15 -7.92
CA GLU A 68 -15.13 23.58 -7.62
C GLU A 68 -15.18 25.02 -7.08
#